data_AF-A0A0S3R5S0-F1
#
_entry.id   AF-A0A0S3R5S0-F1
#
_cell.length_a   1.000
_cell.length_b   1.000
_cell.length_c   1.000
_cell.angle_alpha   90.00
_cell.angle_beta   90.00
_cell.angle_gamma   90.00
#
_symmetry.space_group_name_H-M   'P 1'
#
loop_
_entity.id
_entity.type
_entity.pdbx_description
1 polymer ?
#
loop_
_entity_poly.entity_id
_entity_poly.type
_entity_poly.pdbx_seq_one_letter_code
_entity_poly.pdbx_strand_id
1 'polypeptide(L)' 'MVTAQDDFVSENWFLDTGCSDHMTGHKDWLTNLDTSKQSKMRLANDSTITTTSEGDIVIRRNGSNNQEFSIRYWHER' A
#
# COMPACT_ATOMS: atom_id res chain seq x y z
N MET A 1 12.98 3.56 36.48
CA MET A 1 13.14 4.21 35.17
C MET A 1 12.70 3.18 34.14
N VAL A 2 11.45 3.25 33.70
CA VAL A 2 10.91 2.32 32.69
C VAL A 2 11.28 2.93 31.34
N THR A 3 12.30 2.38 30.70
CA THR A 3 12.49 2.57 29.26
C THR A 3 11.45 1.69 28.57
N ALA A 4 10.31 2.27 28.21
CA ALA A 4 9.53 1.74 27.12
C ALA A 4 10.43 1.87 25.87
N GLN A 5 11.08 0.77 25.49
CA GLN A 5 11.48 0.62 24.11
C GLN A 5 10.16 0.54 23.37
N ASP A 6 9.79 1.66 22.77
CA ASP A 6 8.82 1.66 21.69
C ASP A 6 9.47 0.81 20.60
N ASP A 7 9.13 -0.49 20.61
CA ASP A 7 9.41 -1.41 19.53
C ASP A 7 8.64 -0.87 18.32
N PHE A 8 9.18 0.16 17.67
CA PHE A 8 8.90 0.43 16.26
C PHE A 8 9.34 -0.84 15.55
N VAL A 9 8.42 -1.82 15.46
CA VAL A 9 8.49 -2.85 14.45
C VAL A 9 8.60 -2.07 13.16
N SER A 10 9.80 -2.02 12.59
CA SER A 10 9.96 -1.44 11.27
C SER A 10 9.06 -2.29 10.37
N GLU A 11 7.91 -1.77 9.98
CA GLU A 11 7.01 -2.44 9.07
C GLU A 11 7.68 -2.45 7.70
N ASN A 12 8.52 -3.47 7.49
CA ASN A 12 9.21 -3.69 6.22
C ASN A 12 8.20 -4.14 5.18
N TRP A 13 8.16 -3.44 4.05
CA TRP A 13 7.34 -3.79 2.90
C TRP A 13 8.21 -4.11 1.69
N PHE A 14 7.70 -4.96 0.80
CA PHE A 14 8.38 -5.32 -0.45
C PHE A 14 7.48 -4.94 -1.63
N LEU A 15 8.07 -4.29 -2.65
CA LEU A 15 7.38 -3.99 -3.90
C LEU A 15 7.63 -5.11 -4.91
N ASP A 16 6.59 -5.85 -5.29
CA ASP A 16 6.66 -6.82 -6.38
C ASP A 16 6.42 -6.15 -7.73
N THR A 17 7.47 -5.63 -8.39
CA THR A 17 7.33 -4.92 -9.68
C THR A 17 6.77 -5.77 -10.83
N GLY A 18 6.64 -7.09 -10.66
CA GLY A 18 6.02 -7.98 -11.64
C GLY A 18 4.51 -8.16 -11.47
N CYS A 19 3.92 -7.64 -10.39
CA CYS A 19 2.49 -7.73 -10.14
C CYS A 19 1.71 -6.71 -10.98
N SER A 20 0.61 -7.15 -11.60
CA SER A 20 -0.28 -6.29 -12.39
C SER A 20 -1.05 -5.29 -11.52
N ASP A 21 -1.36 -5.67 -10.27
CA ASP A 21 -2.22 -4.91 -9.38
C ASP A 21 -1.76 -5.01 -7.92
N HIS A 22 -1.06 -3.97 -7.46
CA HIS A 22 -0.59 -3.89 -6.09
C HIS A 22 -1.69 -3.46 -5.12
N MET A 23 -1.72 -4.09 -3.95
CA MET A 23 -2.68 -3.78 -2.89
C MET A 23 -1.96 -3.55 -1.56
N THR A 24 -2.49 -2.65 -0.71
CA THR A 24 -2.02 -2.46 0.67
C THR A 24 -3.18 -2.31 1.64
N GLY A 25 -2.99 -2.82 2.87
CA GLY A 25 -3.86 -2.57 4.02
C GLY A 25 -3.50 -1.32 4.81
N HIS A 26 -2.34 -0.71 4.54
CA HIS A 26 -1.86 0.49 5.25
C HIS A 26 -2.34 1.75 4.56
N LYS A 27 -3.52 2.25 4.96
CA LYS A 27 -4.08 3.50 4.43
C LYS A 27 -3.14 4.69 4.65
N ASP A 28 -2.46 4.72 5.79
CA ASP A 28 -1.60 5.83 6.22
C ASP A 28 -0.33 5.97 5.37
N TRP A 29 -0.02 4.97 4.53
CA TRP A 29 1.10 5.03 3.59
C TRP A 29 0.74 5.69 2.25
N LEU A 30 -0.55 5.86 1.97
CA LEU A 30 -1.04 6.34 0.68
C LEU A 30 -1.19 7.87 0.68
N THR A 31 -0.72 8.48 -0.40
CA THR A 31 -1.01 9.87 -0.78
C THR A 31 -2.08 9.91 -1.88
N ASN A 32 -2.67 11.08 -2.14
CA ASN A 32 -3.66 11.29 -3.22
C ASN A 32 -4.82 10.28 -3.24
N LEU A 33 -5.27 9.85 -2.05
CA LEU A 33 -6.27 8.82 -1.94
C LEU A 33 -7.60 9.26 -2.60
N ASP A 34 -8.04 8.49 -3.59
CA ASP A 34 -9.28 8.68 -4.32
C ASP A 34 -10.24 7.53 -4.01
N THR A 35 -11.28 7.83 -3.23
CA THR A 35 -12.30 6.87 -2.82
C THR A 35 -13.35 6.59 -3.90
N SER A 36 -13.35 7.35 -4.99
CA SER A 36 -14.19 7.06 -6.16
C SER A 36 -13.62 5.92 -7.01
N LYS A 37 -12.31 5.67 -6.92
CA LYS A 37 -11.60 4.60 -7.65
C LYS A 37 -11.70 3.24 -6.93
N GLN A 38 -12.90 2.69 -6.93
CA GLN A 38 -13.15 1.32 -6.47
C GLN A 38 -13.04 0.33 -7.63
N SER A 39 -12.40 -0.81 -7.39
CA SER A 39 -12.17 -1.82 -8.42
C SER A 39 -12.34 -3.22 -7.84
N LYS A 40 -12.85 -4.15 -8.66
CA LYS A 40 -12.98 -5.56 -8.29
C LYS A 40 -11.82 -6.33 -8.89
N MET A 41 -11.04 -6.98 -8.04
CA MET A 41 -9.81 -7.68 -8.38
C MET A 41 -9.99 -9.18 -8.19
N ARG A 42 -9.37 -9.99 -9.05
CA ARG A 42 -9.30 -11.45 -8.85
C ARG A 42 -7.94 -11.80 -8.25
N LEU A 43 -7.97 -12.55 -7.15
CA LEU A 43 -6.78 -13.05 -6.48
C LEU A 43 -6.28 -14.33 -7.16
N ALA A 44 -5.06 -14.76 -6.81
CA ALA A 44 -4.44 -15.97 -7.36
C ALA A 44 -5.22 -17.26 -7.05
N ASN A 45 -6.06 -17.25 -6.00
CA ASN A 45 -6.93 -18.36 -5.61
C ASN A 45 -8.34 -18.29 -6.25
N ASP A 46 -8.51 -17.51 -7.32
CA ASP A 46 -9.78 -17.24 -8.01
C ASP A 46 -10.89 -16.57 -7.17
N SER A 47 -10.63 -16.23 -5.91
CA SER A 47 -11.51 -15.36 -5.15
C SER A 47 -11.43 -13.92 -5.66
N THR A 48 -12.44 -13.11 -5.32
CA THR A 48 -12.47 -11.70 -5.74
C THR A 48 -12.57 -10.77 -4.55
N ILE A 49 -11.81 -9.68 -4.58
CA ILE A 49 -11.84 -8.62 -3.58
C ILE A 49 -12.24 -7.29 -4.23
N THR A 50 -12.97 -6.44 -3.50
CA THR A 50 -13.28 -5.08 -3.93
C THR A 50 -12.40 -4.10 -3.17
N THR A 51 -11.65 -3.29 -3.90
CA THR A 51 -10.81 -2.23 -3.33
C THR A 51 -11.69 -1.08 -2.88
N THR A 52 -11.33 -0.45 -1.76
CA THR A 52 -12.10 0.68 -1.20
C THR A 52 -11.70 2.01 -1.82
N SER A 53 -10.46 2.12 -2.27
CA SER A 53 -9.92 3.31 -2.92
C SER A 53 -8.62 2.98 -3.64
N GLU A 54 -8.09 3.96 -4.36
CA GLU A 54 -6.75 3.94 -4.94
C GLU A 54 -5.98 5.14 -4.39
N GLY A 55 -4.68 4.99 -4.16
CA GLY A 55 -3.80 6.09 -3.79
C GLY A 55 -2.39 5.81 -4.27
N ASP A 56 -1.46 6.69 -3.96
CA ASP A 56 -0.09 6.61 -4.46
C ASP A 56 0.89 6.36 -3.31
N ILE A 57 1.92 5.53 -3.56
CA ILE A 57 3.09 5.41 -2.71
C ILE A 57 4.26 6.11 -3.39
N VAL A 58 4.94 6.98 -2.65
CA VAL A 58 6.11 7.72 -3.12
C VAL A 58 7.38 7.13 -2.53
N ILE A 59 8.20 6.51 -3.38
CA ILE A 59 9.53 6.04 -3.01
C ILE A 59 10.53 7.16 -3.27
N ARG A 60 11.11 7.67 -2.19
CA ARG A 60 12.18 8.68 -2.24
C ARG A 60 13.52 7.99 -2.38
N ARG A 61 14.27 8.32 -3.43
CA ARG A 61 15.65 7.85 -3.62
C ARG A 61 16.59 9.04 -3.54
N ASN A 62 17.65 8.90 -2.74
CA ASN A 62 18.60 9.99 -2.53
C ASN A 62 19.31 10.35 -3.85
N GLY A 63 19.34 11.64 -4.18
CA GLY A 63 20.00 12.15 -5.39
C GLY A 63 19.30 11.83 -6.72
N SER A 64 18.06 11.33 -6.70
CA SER A 64 17.26 11.11 -7.91
C SER A 64 15.83 11.58 -7.73
N ASN A 65 15.05 11.54 -8.82
CA ASN A 65 13.62 11.82 -8.75
C ASN A 65 12.90 10.77 -7.89
N ASN A 66 11.82 11.19 -7.26
CA ASN A 66 10.90 10.30 -6.57
C ASN A 66 10.20 9.40 -7.59
N GLN A 67 9.95 8.16 -7.19
CA GLN A 67 9.13 7.26 -7.98
C GLN A 67 7.76 7.13 -7.31
N GLU A 68 6.71 7.29 -8.09
CA GLU A 68 5.33 7.16 -7.65
C GLU A 68 4.73 5.87 -8.23
N PHE A 69 3.98 5.15 -7.41
CA PHE A 69 3.26 3.94 -7.77
C PHE A 69 1.83 4.05 -7.27
N SER A 70 0.86 3.86 -8.16
CA SER A 70 -0.54 3.79 -7.76
C SER A 70 -0.85 2.40 -7.19
N ILE A 71 -1.37 2.38 -5.97
CA ILE A 71 -1.65 1.20 -5.17
C ILE A 71 -3.14 1.19 -4.80
N ARG A 72 -3.74 0.00 -4.84
CA ARG A 72 -5.12 -0.20 -4.38
C ARG A 72 -5.15 -0.32 -2.86
N TYR A 73 -6.07 0.40 -2.22
CA TYR A 73 -6.35 0.23 -0.81
C TYR A 73 -7.47 -0.79 -0.61
N TRP A 74 -7.23 -1.72 0.30
CA TRP A 74 -8.25 -2.64 0.77
C TRP A 74 -8.21 -2.68 2.30
N HIS A 75 -9.38 -2.84 2.92
CA HIS A 75 -9.49 -2.99 4.36
C HIS A 75 -10.17 -4.32 4.64
N GLU A 76 -9.44 -5.24 5.26
CA GLU A 76 -10.04 -6.41 5.89
C GLU A 76 -10.75 -5.91 7.16
N ARG A 77 -12.07 -6.13 7.24
CA ARG A 77 -12.84 -5.88 8.46
C ARG A 77 -12.59 -6.96 9.49
#